data_AF-A0A6L8EHV7-F1
#
_entry.id   AF-A0A6L8EHV7-F1
#
_cell.length_a   1.000
_cell.length_b   1.000
_cell.length_c   1.000
_cell.angle_alpha   90.00
_cell.angle_beta   90.00
_cell.angle_gamma   90.00
#
_symmetry.space_group_name_H-M   'P 1'
#
loop_
_entity.id
_entity.type
_entity.pdbx_description
1 polymer ?
#
loop_
_entity_poly.entity_id
_entity_poly.type
_entity_poly.pdbx_seq_one_letter_code
_entity_poly.pdbx_strand_id
1 'polypeptide(L)'
;MIDRPEGTYEKLLFCLFSLGAALLALVTLLILYDVIARNTGFPPFTHTLAVTEYGLYYVTLLGAPWLVRKKHHVYMQLVTAVAPAALRPFICKLCYLLCAMTCGLICYYAGLVTFEAWIRGDQEVRSFDMPRWLIFAVMPVSFALLTAEFGRYLLGLDSMYDGEIGIHE
;
A
#
# COMPACT_ATOMS: atom_id res chain seq x y z
N MET A 1 -6.15 12.64 -16.57
CA MET A 1 -6.48 11.59 -17.54
C MET A 1 -6.37 10.27 -16.81
N ILE A 2 -7.48 9.76 -16.25
CA ILE A 2 -7.51 8.49 -15.49
C ILE A 2 -7.82 7.41 -16.51
N ASP A 3 -6.82 6.60 -16.89
CA ASP A 3 -7.03 5.43 -17.75
C ASP A 3 -8.12 4.54 -17.16
N ARG A 4 -9.05 4.13 -18.03
CA ARG A 4 -10.16 3.27 -17.65
C ARG A 4 -9.62 1.83 -17.53
N PRO A 5 -9.75 1.17 -16.37
CA PRO A 5 -9.19 -0.17 -16.18
C PRO A 5 -9.89 -1.20 -17.09
N GLU A 6 -9.12 -1.85 -17.95
CA GLU A 6 -9.59 -2.77 -19.00
C GLU A 6 -9.90 -4.15 -18.38
N GLY A 7 -9.18 -4.55 -17.32
CA GLY A 7 -9.31 -5.86 -16.67
C GLY A 7 -10.08 -5.88 -15.33
N THR A 8 -10.73 -7.00 -15.00
CA THR A 8 -11.43 -7.21 -13.70
C THR A 8 -10.50 -6.99 -12.50
N TYR A 9 -9.25 -7.45 -12.61
CA TYR A 9 -8.24 -7.26 -11.58
C TYR A 9 -7.83 -5.78 -11.42
N GLU A 10 -7.72 -5.03 -12.51
CA GLU A 10 -7.41 -3.60 -12.47
C GLU A 10 -8.54 -2.78 -11.88
N LYS A 11 -9.79 -3.14 -12.18
CA LYS A 11 -10.97 -2.53 -11.57
C LYS A 11 -10.97 -2.73 -10.05
N LEU A 12 -10.59 -3.93 -9.59
CA LEU A 12 -10.49 -4.23 -8.16
C LEU A 12 -9.41 -3.36 -7.50
N LEU A 13 -8.21 -3.26 -8.10
CA LEU A 13 -7.14 -2.41 -7.60
C LEU A 13 -7.53 -0.92 -7.59
N PHE A 14 -8.20 -0.45 -8.65
CA PHE A 14 -8.66 0.94 -8.74
C PHE A 14 -9.75 1.23 -7.70
N CYS A 15 -10.67 0.30 -7.46
CA CYS A 15 -11.67 0.42 -6.42
C CYS A 15 -11.01 0.54 -5.04
N LEU A 16 -10.04 -0.33 -4.74
CA LEU A 16 -9.28 -0.30 -3.49
C LEU A 16 -8.52 1.02 -3.31
N PHE A 17 -7.89 1.51 -4.38
CA PHE A 17 -7.22 2.80 -4.41
C PHE A 17 -8.19 3.96 -4.17
N SER A 18 -9.35 3.96 -4.84
CA SER A 18 -10.36 5.01 -4.65
C SER A 18 -10.90 5.04 -3.22
N LEU A 19 -11.04 3.87 -2.59
CA LEU A 19 -11.43 3.74 -1.19
C LEU A 19 -10.34 4.29 -0.26
N GLY A 20 -9.07 3.96 -0.52
CA GLY A 20 -7.93 4.54 0.20
C GLY A 20 -7.85 6.07 0.05
N ALA A 21 -8.07 6.60 -1.15
CA ALA A 21 -8.08 8.04 -1.39
C ALA A 21 -9.24 8.75 -0.65
N ALA A 22 -10.42 8.14 -0.63
CA ALA A 22 -11.56 8.66 0.12
C ALA A 22 -11.30 8.65 1.64
N LEU A 23 -10.70 7.57 2.16
CA LEU A 23 -10.28 7.49 3.56
C LEU A 23 -9.24 8.56 3.91
N LEU A 24 -8.27 8.81 3.03
CA LEU A 24 -7.27 9.84 3.23
C LEU A 24 -7.89 11.24 3.34
N ALA A 25 -8.84 11.54 2.45
CA ALA A 25 -9.58 12.80 2.51
C ALA A 25 -10.35 12.94 3.82
N LEU A 26 -11.02 11.87 4.26
CA LEU A 26 -11.77 11.84 5.51
C LEU A 26 -10.86 12.05 6.73
N VAL A 27 -9.74 11.32 6.82
CA VAL A 27 -8.75 11.47 7.90
C VAL A 27 -8.20 12.90 7.93
N THR A 28 -7.91 13.49 6.77
CA THR A 28 -7.43 14.87 6.68
C THR A 28 -8.46 15.87 7.22
N LEU A 29 -9.74 15.71 6.86
CA LEU A 29 -10.83 16.54 7.38
C LEU A 29 -11.03 16.35 8.89
N LEU A 30 -10.88 15.12 9.39
CA LEU A 30 -10.99 14.80 10.81
C LEU A 30 -9.88 15.47 11.62
N ILE A 31 -8.63 15.45 11.14
CA ILE A 31 -7.51 16.16 11.76
C ILE A 31 -7.75 17.67 11.75
N LEU A 32 -8.20 18.22 10.61
CA LEU A 32 -8.54 19.66 10.51
C LEU A 32 -9.59 20.06 11.55
N TYR A 33 -10.65 19.27 11.69
CA TYR A 33 -11.68 19.51 12.70
C TYR A 33 -11.11 19.47 14.12
N ASP A 34 -10.29 18.47 14.45
CA ASP A 34 -9.69 18.34 15.79
C ASP A 34 -8.79 19.53 16.14
N VAL A 35 -7.99 20.00 15.18
CA VAL A 35 -7.13 21.17 15.36
C VAL A 35 -7.97 22.44 15.58
N ILE A 36 -9.05 22.63 14.80
CA ILE A 36 -9.96 23.77 14.96
C ILE A 36 -10.66 23.73 16.33
N ALA A 37 -11.18 22.57 16.72
CA ALA A 37 -11.89 22.39 18.00
C ALA A 37 -10.99 22.72 19.20
N ARG A 38 -9.74 22.22 19.18
CA ARG A 38 -8.73 22.55 20.22
C ARG A 38 -8.41 24.05 20.25
N ASN A 39 -8.31 24.68 19.08
CA ASN A 39 -7.97 26.10 18.99
C ASN A 39 -9.12 27.05 19.40
N THR A 40 -10.36 26.56 19.35
CA THR A 40 -11.57 27.36 19.66
C THR A 40 -12.14 27.06 21.05
N GLY A 41 -11.50 26.17 21.83
CA GLY A 41 -11.91 25.83 23.20
C GLY A 41 -13.07 24.84 23.29
N PHE A 42 -13.49 24.22 22.19
CA PHE A 42 -14.44 23.11 22.22
C PHE A 42 -13.75 21.83 22.72
N PRO A 43 -14.48 20.90 23.35
CA PRO A 43 -13.89 19.63 23.77
C PRO A 43 -13.41 18.86 22.53
N PRO A 44 -12.11 18.49 22.46
CA PRO A 44 -11.58 17.71 21.35
C PRO A 44 -12.15 16.30 21.37
N PHE A 45 -12.20 15.67 20.19
CA PHE A 45 -12.72 14.32 20.08
C PHE A 45 -11.72 13.35 20.72
N THR A 46 -12.19 12.57 21.70
CA THR A 46 -11.32 11.80 22.62
C THR A 46 -10.51 10.70 21.90
N HIS A 47 -10.92 10.32 20.69
CA HIS A 47 -10.34 9.22 19.92
C HIS A 47 -9.72 9.62 18.57
N THR A 48 -9.49 10.93 18.33
CA THR A 48 -8.92 11.43 17.05
C THR A 48 -7.58 10.77 16.70
N LEU A 49 -6.71 10.59 17.70
CA LEU A 49 -5.37 10.01 17.50
C LEU A 49 -5.44 8.57 16.99
N ALA A 50 -6.20 7.71 17.67
CA ALA A 50 -6.36 6.31 17.28
C ALA A 50 -6.98 6.19 15.88
N VAL A 51 -8.06 6.93 15.60
CA VAL A 51 -8.72 6.92 14.28
C VAL A 51 -7.77 7.39 13.17
N THR A 52 -6.92 8.38 13.46
CA THR A 52 -5.93 8.88 12.50
C THR A 52 -4.81 7.87 12.23
N GLU A 53 -4.27 7.24 13.29
CA GLU A 53 -3.23 6.21 13.16
C GLU A 53 -3.71 5.03 12.32
N TYR A 54 -4.88 4.47 12.67
CA TYR A 54 -5.46 3.36 11.89
C TYR A 54 -5.85 3.83 10.49
N GLY A 55 -6.45 5.02 10.35
CA GLY A 55 -6.84 5.57 9.06
C GLY A 55 -5.65 5.68 8.09
N LEU A 56 -4.53 6.23 8.55
CA LEU A 56 -3.32 6.36 7.73
C LEU A 56 -2.74 4.98 7.37
N TYR A 57 -2.76 4.05 8.31
CA TYR A 57 -2.38 2.66 8.06
C TYR A 57 -3.24 2.01 6.95
N TYR A 58 -4.57 2.14 6.99
CA TYR A 58 -5.44 1.61 5.92
C TYR A 58 -5.18 2.29 4.57
N VAL A 59 -5.01 3.62 4.55
CA VAL A 59 -4.72 4.37 3.31
C VAL A 59 -3.46 3.83 2.63
N THR A 60 -2.39 3.61 3.40
CA THR A 60 -1.11 3.15 2.84
C THR A 60 -1.23 1.74 2.24
N LEU A 61 -1.92 0.83 2.93
CA LEU A 61 -2.08 -0.55 2.49
C LEU A 61 -3.03 -0.68 1.30
N LEU A 62 -4.12 0.07 1.27
CA LEU A 62 -5.09 0.03 0.17
C LEU A 62 -4.54 0.71 -1.11
N GLY A 63 -3.72 1.75 -0.94
CA GLY A 63 -3.13 2.50 -2.05
C GLY A 63 -1.93 1.83 -2.70
N ALA A 64 -1.13 1.07 -1.93
CA ALA A 64 0.15 0.51 -2.39
C ALA A 64 0.05 -0.39 -3.65
N PRO A 65 -0.90 -1.35 -3.77
CA PRO A 65 -0.98 -2.24 -4.92
C PRO A 65 -1.20 -1.52 -6.26
N TRP A 66 -2.10 -0.53 -6.28
CA TRP A 66 -2.38 0.25 -7.48
C TRP A 66 -1.20 1.15 -7.87
N LEU A 67 -0.51 1.72 -6.87
CA LEU A 67 0.64 2.60 -7.10
C LEU A 67 1.82 1.84 -7.73
N VAL A 68 2.10 0.62 -7.25
CA VAL A 68 3.12 -0.25 -7.85
C VAL A 68 2.79 -0.57 -9.30
N ARG A 69 1.51 -0.85 -9.61
CA ARG A 69 1.05 -1.15 -10.96
C ARG A 69 1.18 0.02 -11.93
N LYS A 70 0.91 1.24 -11.48
CA LYS A 70 1.00 2.46 -12.33
C LYS A 70 2.43 2.90 -12.61
N LYS A 71 3.46 2.27 -12.00
CA LYS A 71 4.91 2.44 -12.27
C LYS A 71 5.44 3.89 -12.25
N HIS A 72 4.64 4.88 -11.88
CA HIS A 72 4.88 6.29 -12.24
C HIS A 72 6.16 6.89 -11.63
N HIS A 73 6.64 6.36 -10.49
CA HIS A 73 7.87 6.82 -9.81
C HIS A 73 8.53 5.73 -8.95
N VAL A 74 8.52 4.46 -9.36
CA VAL A 74 9.20 3.45 -8.54
C VAL A 74 10.70 3.60 -8.76
N TYR A 75 11.38 4.06 -7.71
CA TYR A 75 12.82 4.36 -7.52
C TYR A 75 13.85 3.40 -8.14
N MET A 76 13.42 2.29 -8.74
CA MET A 76 14.25 1.40 -9.55
C MET A 76 14.99 2.14 -10.67
N GLN A 77 14.43 3.25 -11.18
CA GLN A 77 15.11 4.11 -12.15
C GLN A 77 16.47 4.62 -11.63
N LEU A 78 16.58 4.95 -10.34
CA LEU A 78 17.84 5.42 -9.73
C LEU A 78 18.92 4.33 -9.74
N VAL A 79 18.54 3.09 -9.39
CA VAL A 79 19.45 1.94 -9.42
C VAL A 79 19.89 1.65 -10.85
N THR A 80 18.99 1.75 -11.83
CA THR A 80 19.32 1.53 -13.24
C THR A 80 20.07 2.70 -13.90
N ALA A 81 19.94 3.92 -13.37
CA ALA A 81 20.67 5.09 -13.84
C ALA A 81 22.17 5.00 -13.52
N VAL A 82 22.51 4.37 -12.40
CA VAL A 82 23.91 4.16 -11.97
C VAL A 82 24.49 2.86 -12.55
N ALA A 83 23.65 1.89 -12.95
CA ALA A 83 24.10 0.58 -13.42
C ALA A 83 24.47 0.54 -14.92
N PRO A 84 25.57 -0.16 -15.30
CA PRO A 84 25.95 -0.37 -16.69
C PRO A 84 24.92 -1.22 -17.45
N ALA A 85 24.69 -0.90 -18.73
CA ALA A 85 23.61 -1.45 -19.55
C ALA A 85 23.56 -3.00 -19.59
N ALA A 86 24.71 -3.67 -19.50
CA ALA A 86 24.81 -5.12 -19.50
C ALA A 86 24.27 -5.80 -18.22
N LEU A 87 24.35 -5.15 -17.06
CA LEU A 87 23.90 -5.72 -15.78
C LEU A 87 22.48 -5.29 -15.37
N ARG A 88 21.90 -4.30 -16.06
CA ARG A 88 20.54 -3.80 -15.79
C ARG A 88 19.48 -4.90 -15.67
N PRO A 89 19.32 -5.84 -16.61
CA PRO A 89 18.26 -6.84 -16.51
C PRO A 89 18.46 -7.80 -15.33
N PHE A 90 19.71 -8.09 -14.96
CA PHE A 90 20.03 -8.97 -13.83
C PHE A 90 19.70 -8.30 -12.49
N ILE A 91 20.17 -7.06 -12.29
CA ILE A 91 19.90 -6.29 -11.08
C ILE A 91 18.38 -6.07 -10.92
N CYS A 92 17.68 -5.78 -12.01
CA CYS A 92 16.23 -5.63 -11.97
C CYS A 92 15.50 -6.90 -11.53
N LYS A 93 15.86 -8.06 -12.11
CA LYS A 93 15.26 -9.34 -11.70
C LYS A 93 15.53 -9.65 -10.23
N LEU A 94 16.74 -9.37 -9.75
CA LEU A 94 17.09 -9.56 -8.35
C LEU A 94 16.25 -8.66 -7.43
N CYS A 95 16.07 -7.38 -7.78
CA CYS A 95 15.21 -6.47 -7.04
C CYS A 95 13.75 -6.95 -7.00
N TYR A 96 13.16 -7.34 -8.14
CA TYR A 96 11.79 -7.87 -8.15
C TYR A 96 11.66 -9.13 -7.29
N LEU A 97 12.65 -10.03 -7.34
CA LEU A 97 12.66 -11.24 -6.52
C LEU A 97 12.73 -10.91 -5.03
N LEU A 98 13.59 -9.98 -4.62
CA LEU A 98 13.70 -9.54 -3.23
C LEU A 98 12.41 -8.86 -2.75
N CYS A 99 11.80 -8.00 -3.58
CA CYS A 99 10.53 -7.35 -3.26
C CYS A 99 9.39 -8.38 -3.16
N ALA A 100 9.30 -9.34 -4.08
CA ALA A 100 8.30 -10.40 -4.05
C ALA A 100 8.47 -11.30 -2.80
N MET A 101 9.71 -11.70 -2.49
CA MET A 101 9.99 -12.53 -1.31
C MET A 101 9.67 -11.81 0.00
N THR A 102 10.08 -10.55 0.13
CA THR A 102 9.81 -9.77 1.35
C THR A 102 8.31 -9.51 1.52
N CYS A 103 7.59 -9.14 0.45
CA CYS A 103 6.14 -8.99 0.49
C CYS A 103 5.43 -10.31 0.82
N GLY A 104 5.87 -11.43 0.25
CA GLY A 104 5.30 -12.75 0.53
C GLY A 104 5.55 -13.19 1.97
N LEU A 105 6.74 -12.92 2.52
CA LEU A 105 7.07 -13.22 3.91
C LEU A 105 6.19 -12.41 4.88
N ILE A 106 6.03 -11.11 4.61
CA ILE A 106 5.14 -10.23 5.40
C ILE A 106 3.70 -10.72 5.28
N CYS A 107 3.22 -11.07 4.09
CA CYS A 107 1.88 -11.62 3.89
C CYS A 107 1.64 -12.87 4.76
N TYR A 108 2.62 -13.79 4.81
CA TYR A 108 2.52 -15.01 5.59
C TYR A 108 2.42 -14.75 7.09
N TYR A 109 3.36 -13.97 7.65
CA TYR A 109 3.34 -13.65 9.08
C TYR A 109 2.15 -12.78 9.46
N ALA A 110 1.77 -11.80 8.63
CA ALA A 110 0.58 -10.98 8.87
C ALA A 110 -0.70 -11.84 8.86
N GLY A 111 -0.77 -12.84 7.99
CA GLY A 111 -1.87 -13.81 7.95
C GLY A 111 -1.94 -14.65 9.23
N LEU A 112 -0.80 -15.16 9.71
CA LEU A 112 -0.72 -15.89 10.98
C LEU A 112 -1.18 -15.03 12.15
N VAL A 113 -0.65 -13.81 12.27
CA VAL A 113 -1.03 -12.87 13.34
C VAL A 113 -2.52 -12.53 13.28
N THR A 114 -3.07 -12.32 12.08
CA THR A 114 -4.51 -12.05 11.91
C THR A 114 -5.36 -13.24 12.36
N PHE A 115 -4.94 -14.45 12.01
CA PHE A 115 -5.64 -15.68 12.37
C PHE A 115 -5.59 -15.94 13.88
N GLU A 116 -4.43 -15.74 14.50
CA GLU A 116 -4.28 -15.81 15.96
C GLU A 116 -5.13 -14.75 16.67
N ALA A 117 -5.17 -13.51 16.16
CA ALA A 117 -6.01 -12.44 16.68
C ALA A 117 -7.50 -12.74 16.55
N TRP A 118 -7.91 -13.42 15.47
CA TRP A 118 -9.28 -13.90 15.29
C TRP A 118 -9.65 -14.94 16.34
N ILE A 119 -8.79 -15.93 16.58
CA ILE A 119 -9.03 -17.01 17.56
C ILE A 119 -9.05 -16.48 18.99
N ARG A 120 -8.12 -15.57 19.33
CA ARG A 120 -8.04 -15.02 20.70
C ARG A 120 -9.17 -14.03 21.03
N GLY A 121 -9.94 -13.56 20.04
CA GLY A 121 -11.02 -12.59 20.26
C GLY A 121 -10.52 -11.27 20.88
N ASP A 122 -9.26 -10.98 20.66
CA ASP A 122 -8.43 -10.14 21.51
C ASP A 122 -8.73 -8.66 21.19
N GLN A 123 -9.33 -7.93 22.14
CA GLN A 123 -9.70 -6.51 21.95
C GLN A 123 -8.51 -5.60 22.18
N GLU A 124 -8.36 -4.54 21.40
CA GLU A 124 -7.26 -3.58 21.60
C GLU A 124 -7.62 -2.55 22.68
N VAL A 125 -7.03 -2.69 23.88
CA VAL A 125 -7.43 -1.97 25.11
C VAL A 125 -6.93 -0.51 25.16
N ARG A 126 -6.43 0.07 24.05
CA ARG A 126 -5.75 1.38 24.10
C ARG A 126 -6.66 2.61 24.00
N SER A 127 -7.89 2.50 23.48
CA SER A 127 -8.93 3.57 23.56
C SER A 127 -10.21 3.29 22.77
N PHE A 128 -10.20 2.34 21.84
CA PHE A 128 -11.35 2.01 21.00
C PHE A 128 -11.51 0.48 21.05
N ASP A 129 -12.65 -0.03 21.50
CA ASP A 129 -12.98 -1.47 21.50
C ASP A 129 -13.20 -1.95 20.06
N MET A 130 -12.14 -1.90 19.23
CA MET A 130 -12.14 -2.47 17.91
C MET A 130 -11.49 -3.85 17.97
N PRO A 131 -12.08 -4.86 17.34
CA PRO A 131 -11.44 -6.15 17.23
C PRO A 131 -10.12 -6.01 16.46
N ARG A 132 -8.99 -6.40 17.08
CA ARG A 132 -7.66 -6.34 16.46
C ARG A 132 -7.59 -7.03 15.11
N TRP A 133 -8.35 -8.12 14.93
CA TRP A 133 -8.35 -8.87 13.67
C TRP A 133 -8.76 -8.00 12.49
N LEU A 134 -9.66 -7.02 12.66
CA LEU A 134 -10.13 -6.18 11.56
C LEU A 134 -9.01 -5.27 11.05
N ILE A 135 -8.18 -4.76 11.97
CA ILE A 135 -7.03 -3.89 11.69
C ILE A 135 -5.91 -4.70 11.01
N PHE A 136 -5.62 -5.91 11.51
CA PHE A 136 -4.57 -6.74 10.93
C PHE A 136 -4.97 -7.38 9.59
N ALA A 137 -6.27 -7.64 9.35
CA ALA A 137 -6.73 -8.36 8.15
C ALA A 137 -6.45 -7.65 6.82
N VAL A 138 -6.34 -6.31 6.81
CA VAL A 138 -6.02 -5.57 5.57
C VAL A 138 -4.56 -5.78 5.15
N MET A 139 -3.66 -6.04 6.10
CA MET A 139 -2.23 -6.25 5.83
C MET A 139 -1.96 -7.48 4.94
N PRO A 140 -2.39 -8.71 5.28
CA PRO A 140 -2.15 -9.86 4.43
C PRO A 140 -2.83 -9.71 3.06
N VAL A 141 -3.99 -9.06 2.97
CA VAL A 141 -4.67 -8.82 1.68
C VAL A 141 -3.84 -7.91 0.77
N SER A 142 -3.38 -6.77 1.29
CA SER A 142 -2.57 -5.83 0.50
C SER A 142 -1.20 -6.40 0.12
N PHE A 143 -0.52 -7.10 1.05
CA PHE A 143 0.77 -7.72 0.76
C PHE A 143 0.65 -8.93 -0.17
N ALA A 144 -0.47 -9.66 -0.16
CA ALA A 144 -0.75 -10.70 -1.16
C ALA A 144 -0.86 -10.09 -2.56
N LEU A 145 -1.60 -8.98 -2.71
CA LEU A 145 -1.73 -8.26 -3.98
C LEU A 145 -0.36 -7.72 -4.47
N LEU A 146 0.44 -7.15 -3.57
CA LEU A 146 1.80 -6.69 -3.90
C LEU A 146 2.70 -7.85 -4.34
N THR A 147 2.64 -8.99 -3.65
CA THR A 147 3.40 -10.19 -4.02
C THR A 147 2.99 -10.68 -5.41
N ALA A 148 1.69 -10.66 -5.73
CA ALA A 148 1.20 -11.01 -7.04
C ALA A 148 1.69 -10.03 -8.13
N GLU A 149 1.69 -8.72 -7.87
CA GLU A 149 2.22 -7.71 -8.81
C GLU A 149 3.73 -7.90 -9.06
N PHE A 150 4.55 -8.03 -8.01
CA PHE A 150 5.98 -8.29 -8.17
C PHE A 150 6.28 -9.64 -8.80
N GLY A 151 5.46 -10.66 -8.54
CA GLY A 151 5.55 -11.96 -9.20
C GLY A 151 5.28 -11.87 -10.70
N ARG A 152 4.30 -11.05 -11.12
CA ARG A 152 4.04 -10.77 -12.55
C ARG A 152 5.22 -10.07 -13.22
N TYR A 153 5.84 -9.11 -12.55
CA TYR A 153 7.06 -8.45 -13.05
C TYR A 153 8.24 -9.42 -13.15
N LEU A 154 8.39 -10.34 -12.19
CA LEU A 154 9.44 -11.35 -12.22
C LEU A 154 9.30 -12.33 -13.40
N LEU A 155 8.06 -12.72 -13.72
CA LEU A 155 7.73 -13.62 -14.85
C LEU A 155 7.89 -12.95 -16.22
N GLY A 156 8.18 -11.65 -16.28
CA GLY A 156 8.42 -10.94 -17.53
C GLY A 156 7.19 -10.71 -18.40
N LEU A 157 5.98 -10.83 -17.82
CA LEU A 157 4.72 -10.48 -18.49
C LEU A 157 4.58 -8.97 -18.70
N ASP A 158 5.36 -8.19 -17.95
CA ASP A 158 5.33 -6.73 -17.98
C ASP A 158 6.70 -6.22 -17.53
N SER A 159 7.37 -5.45 -18.38
CA SER A 159 8.63 -4.82 -18.06
C SER A 159 8.33 -3.50 -17.34
N MET A 160 8.84 -3.27 -16.12
CA MET A 160 8.77 -1.94 -15.50
C MET A 160 9.62 -0.89 -16.25
N TYR A 161 10.31 -1.34 -17.30
CA TYR A 161 11.32 -0.63 -18.06
C TYR A 161 10.84 -0.49 -19.51
N ASP A 162 9.75 0.25 -19.73
CA ASP A 162 9.51 0.95 -21.00
C ASP A 162 10.00 2.40 -20.85
N GLY A 163 11.19 2.52 -20.25
CA GLY A 163 11.97 3.73 -20.39
C GLY A 163 12.56 3.71 -21.78
N GLU A 164 11.85 4.31 -22.73
CA GLU A 164 12.52 5.16 -23.71
C GLU A 164 13.44 6.08 -22.90
N ILE A 165 14.70 5.65 -22.79
CA ILE A 165 15.83 6.55 -22.70
C ILE A 165 15.60 7.56 -23.82
N GLY A 166 15.20 8.78 -23.46
CA GLY A 166 15.16 9.94 -24.34
C GLY A 166 16.57 10.21 -24.85
N ILE A 167 16.97 9.41 -25.83
CA ILE A 167 18.09 9.61 -26.73
C ILE A 167 17.53 9.84 -28.13
N HIS A 168 16.49 10.67 -28.24
CA HIS A 168 16.20 11.40 -29.46
C HIS A 168 15.66 12.78 -29.07
N GLU A 169 16.54 13.76 -29.31
CA GLU A 169 16.33 15.22 -29.41
C GLU A 169 16.31 16.06 -28.12
#